data_AF-A0A2V9X8Q8-F1
#
_entry.id   AF-A0A2V9X8Q8-F1
#
_cell.length_a   1.000
_cell.length_b   1.000
_cell.length_c   1.000
_cell.angle_alpha   90.00
_cell.angle_beta   90.00
_cell.angle_gamma   90.00
#
_symmetry.space_group_name_H-M   'P 1'
#
loop_
_entity.id
_entity.type
_entity.pdbx_description
1 polymer ?
#
loop_
_entity_poly.entity_id
_entity_poly.type
_entity_poly.pdbx_seq_one_letter_code
_entity_poly.pdbx_strand_id
1 'polypeptide(L)'
;MPCEPSVSSYEIVEPFHALWEDSPYRSRISAFYDDVLDIPQQRRYDRILSVAVLEHLTDLPRIVARSGMLLAPGGCFSSRHSD
;
A
#
# COMPACT_ATOMS: atom_id res chain seq x y z
N MET A 1 5.10 -8.61 -19.14
CA MET A 1 4.41 -8.12 -17.93
C MET A 1 3.41 -7.07 -18.39
N PRO A 2 2.11 -7.19 -18.08
CA PRO A 2 1.20 -6.08 -18.37
C PRO A 2 1.65 -4.91 -17.50
N CYS A 3 1.98 -3.79 -18.15
CA CYS A 3 2.21 -2.52 -17.49
C CYS A 3 1.03 -2.27 -16.53
N GLU A 4 1.31 -1.94 -15.27
CA GLU A 4 0.23 -1.54 -14.37
C GLU A 4 -0.54 -0.39 -15.02
N PRO A 5 -1.89 -0.44 -15.03
CA PRO A 5 -2.68 0.60 -15.66
C PRO A 5 -2.27 1.95 -15.10
N SER A 6 -2.30 3.00 -15.91
CA SER A 6 -1.99 4.36 -15.49
C SER A 6 -2.95 4.80 -14.38
N VAL A 7 -2.57 4.59 -13.13
CA VAL A 7 -3.32 5.00 -11.95
C VAL A 7 -3.11 6.51 -11.78
N SER A 8 -4.21 7.26 -11.65
CA SER A 8 -4.18 8.72 -11.54
C SER A 8 -3.65 9.23 -10.18
N SER A 9 -3.78 8.43 -9.11
CA SER A 9 -3.27 8.72 -7.77
C SER A 9 -3.17 7.45 -6.94
N TYR A 10 -2.14 7.32 -6.13
CA TYR A 10 -2.00 6.24 -5.15
C TYR A 10 -1.63 6.80 -3.77
N GLU A 11 -1.93 6.03 -2.74
CA GLU A 11 -1.54 6.30 -1.35
C GLU A 11 -0.47 5.28 -0.95
N ILE A 12 0.43 5.66 -0.03
CA ILE A 12 1.48 4.74 0.44
C ILE A 12 1.43 4.57 1.95
N VAL A 13 1.84 3.38 2.39
CA VAL A 13 2.17 3.07 3.78
C VAL A 13 3.66 2.80 3.83
N GLU A 14 4.45 3.71 4.40
CA GLU A 14 5.91 3.60 4.47
C GLU A 14 6.45 4.41 5.66
N PRO A 15 6.69 3.75 6.82
CA PRO A 15 7.16 4.41 8.03
C PRO A 15 8.62 4.90 7.93
N PHE A 16 9.42 4.40 6.98
CA PHE A 16 10.78 4.88 6.77
C PHE A 16 10.81 6.05 5.78
N HIS A 17 10.48 7.24 6.31
CA HIS A 17 10.35 8.49 5.56
C HIS A 17 11.52 8.82 4.61
N ALA A 18 12.75 8.46 4.97
CA ALA A 18 13.94 8.69 4.15
C ALA A 18 13.86 8.06 2.73
N LEU A 19 12.98 7.08 2.52
CA LEU A 19 12.76 6.46 1.21
C LEU A 19 11.96 7.35 0.24
N TRP A 20 11.19 8.31 0.75
CA TRP A 20 10.25 9.06 -0.09
C TRP A 20 10.24 10.58 0.13
N GLU A 21 10.79 11.10 1.23
CA GLU A 21 10.76 12.53 1.54
C GLU A 21 11.33 13.40 0.42
N ASP A 22 12.46 12.97 -0.16
CA ASP A 22 13.18 13.63 -1.26
C ASP A 22 12.85 13.05 -2.65
N SER A 23 11.83 12.19 -2.75
CA SER A 23 11.49 11.54 -4.02
C SER A 23 10.92 12.54 -5.03
N PRO A 24 11.40 12.56 -6.29
CA PRO A 24 10.83 13.42 -7.33
C PRO A 24 9.40 13.01 -7.71
N TYR A 25 8.96 11.81 -7.30
CA TYR A 25 7.62 11.28 -7.55
C TYR A 25 6.62 11.56 -6.43
N ARG A 26 7.04 12.26 -5.36
CA ARG A 26 6.21 12.57 -4.19
C ARG A 26 4.88 13.25 -4.56
N SER A 27 4.88 14.09 -5.60
CA SER A 27 3.68 14.78 -6.10
C SER A 27 2.61 13.85 -6.69
N ARG A 28 2.93 12.59 -6.97
CA ARG A 28 1.97 11.58 -7.47
C ARG A 28 1.23 10.85 -6.35
N ILE A 29 1.65 11.05 -5.11
CA ILE A 29 1.13 10.37 -3.92
C ILE A 29 0.10 11.27 -3.25
N SER A 30 -1.11 10.77 -3.06
CA SER A 30 -2.21 11.54 -2.46
C SER A 30 -2.23 11.52 -0.93
N ALA A 31 -1.63 10.50 -0.31
CA ALA A 31 -1.50 10.40 1.14
C ALA A 31 -0.34 9.48 1.54
N PHE A 32 0.24 9.76 2.71
CA PHE A 32 1.29 8.99 3.35
C PHE A 32 0.76 8.53 4.72
N TYR A 33 0.98 7.27 5.04
CA TYR A 33 0.68 6.69 6.34
C TYR A 33 1.91 5.91 6.85
N ASP A 34 2.07 5.84 8.16
CA ASP A 34 3.17 5.08 8.76
C ASP A 34 2.75 3.63 9.02
N ASP A 35 1.46 3.41 9.30
CA ASP A 35 0.86 2.09 9.49
C ASP A 35 -0.47 1.94 8.70
N VAL A 36 -0.79 0.71 8.28
CA VAL A 36 -2.07 0.38 7.62
C VAL A 36 -3.30 0.67 8.50
N LEU A 37 -3.11 0.70 9.82
CA LEU A 37 -4.12 1.01 10.81
C LEU A 37 -4.47 2.51 10.83
N ASP A 38 -3.56 3.37 10.37
CA ASP A 38 -3.78 4.83 10.29
C ASP A 38 -4.72 5.20 9.14
N ILE A 39 -4.89 4.31 8.17
CA ILE A 39 -5.80 4.50 7.05
C ILE A 39 -7.25 4.57 7.57
N PRO A 40 -8.04 5.59 7.23
CA PRO A 40 -9.44 5.68 7.64
C PRO A 40 -10.26 4.47 7.18
N GLN A 41 -11.13 3.94 8.06
CA GLN A 41 -11.89 2.72 7.79
C GLN A 41 -12.87 2.82 6.60
N GLN A 42 -13.22 4.02 6.17
CA GLN A 42 -14.11 4.29 5.06
C GLN A 42 -13.39 4.22 3.70
N ARG A 43 -12.04 4.19 3.68
CA ARG A 43 -11.26 4.07 2.46
C ARG A 43 -11.49 2.73 1.78
N ARG A 44 -11.54 2.74 0.45
CA ARG A 44 -11.65 1.54 -0.38
C ARG A 44 -10.67 1.64 -1.54
N TYR A 45 -9.96 0.55 -1.78
CA TYR A 45 -8.96 0.45 -2.86
C TYR A 45 -9.33 -0.67 -3.82
N ASP A 46 -9.22 -0.40 -5.12
CA ASP A 46 -9.34 -1.44 -6.16
C ASP A 46 -8.11 -2.36 -6.16
N ARG A 47 -6.97 -1.86 -5.68
CA ARG A 47 -5.72 -2.61 -5.59
C ARG A 47 -4.91 -2.20 -4.37
N ILE A 48 -4.37 -3.18 -3.68
CA ILE A 48 -3.34 -3.01 -2.66
C ILE A 48 -2.12 -3.83 -3.11
N LEU A 49 -0.97 -3.17 -3.18
CA LEU A 49 0.30 -3.79 -3.53
C LEU A 49 1.23 -3.75 -2.31
N SER A 50 1.70 -4.91 -1.87
CA SER A 50 2.73 -5.05 -0.84
C SER A 50 4.03 -5.49 -1.49
N VAL A 51 5.15 -4.80 -1.24
CA VAL A 51 6.44 -5.10 -1.86
C VAL A 51 7.50 -5.32 -0.79
N ALA A 52 7.96 -6.55 -0.61
CA ALA A 52 8.99 -6.96 0.35
C ALA A 52 8.71 -6.59 1.83
N VAL A 53 7.44 -6.32 2.18
CA VAL A 53 7.07 -5.95 3.56
C VAL A 53 6.56 -7.14 4.37
N LEU A 54 5.84 -8.08 3.75
CA LEU A 54 5.07 -9.09 4.51
C LEU A 54 5.96 -10.00 5.34
N GLU A 55 7.14 -10.38 4.85
CA GLU A 55 8.10 -11.19 5.60
C GLU A 55 8.68 -10.48 6.84
N HIS A 56 8.59 -9.16 6.90
CA HIS A 56 9.14 -8.33 7.96
C HIS A 56 8.09 -7.93 9.02
N LEU A 57 6.82 -8.27 8.81
CA LEU A 57 5.72 -7.90 9.71
C LEU A 57 5.61 -8.85 10.91
N THR A 58 5.53 -8.26 12.11
CA THR A 58 5.41 -9.01 13.37
C THR A 58 4.01 -9.61 13.57
N ASP A 59 2.96 -8.94 13.06
CA ASP A 59 1.57 -9.40 13.13
C ASP A 59 0.95 -9.46 11.73
N LEU A 60 1.50 -10.36 10.91
CA LEU A 60 1.06 -10.56 9.53
C LEU A 60 -0.45 -10.82 9.39
N PRO A 61 -1.09 -11.71 10.20
CA PRO A 61 -2.53 -11.97 10.07
C PRO A 61 -3.39 -10.71 10.24
N ARG A 62 -3.06 -9.87 11.23
CA ARG A 62 -3.79 -8.63 11.47
C ARG A 62 -3.65 -7.65 10.30
N ILE A 63 -2.44 -7.47 9.79
CA ILE A 63 -2.17 -6.53 8.69
C ILE A 63 -2.84 -6.98 7.39
N VAL A 64 -2.80 -8.29 7.08
CA VAL A 64 -3.49 -8.85 5.92
C VAL A 64 -5.01 -8.71 6.06
N ALA A 65 -5.57 -9.00 7.24
CA ALA A 65 -7.00 -8.82 7.49
C ALA A 65 -7.42 -7.35 7.35
N ARG A 66 -6.63 -6.43 7.90
CA ARG A 66 -6.86 -4.98 7.77
C ARG A 66 -6.84 -4.55 6.30
N SER A 67 -5.85 -5.01 5.54
CA SER A 67 -5.73 -4.72 4.11
C SER A 67 -6.94 -5.25 3.33
N GLY A 68 -7.39 -6.47 3.63
CA GLY A 68 -8.60 -7.04 3.01
C GLY A 68 -9.87 -6.23 3.26
N MET A 69 -10.04 -5.67 4.47
CA MET A 69 -11.18 -4.79 4.80
C MET A 69 -11.17 -3.45 4.04
N LEU A 70 -10.00 -3.03 3.57
CA LEU A 70 -9.83 -1.81 2.79
C LEU A 70 -10.02 -2.05 1.28
N LEU A 71 -10.26 -3.28 0.82
CA LEU A 71 -10.54 -3.55 -0.59
C LEU A 71 -11.98 -3.15 -0.95
N ALA A 72 -12.14 -2.52 -2.11
CA ALA A 72 -13.44 -2.38 -2.76
C ALA A 72 -13.96 -3.76 -3.22
N PRO A 73 -15.27 -3.92 -3.45
CA PRO A 73 -15.80 -5.12 -4.10
C PRO A 73 -15.11 -5.40 -5.43
N GLY A 74 -14.52 -6.59 -5.59
CA GLY A 74 -13.73 -6.95 -6.77
C GLY A 74 -12.27 -6.46 -6.76
N GLY A 75 -11.84 -5.77 -5.70
CA GLY A 75 -10.46 -5.35 -5.52
C GLY A 75 -9.49 -6.50 -5.26
N CYS A 76 -8.21 -6.26 -5.48
CA CYS A 76 -7.17 -7.29 -5.35
C CYS A 76 -6.01 -6.86 -4.45
N PHE A 77 -5.59 -7.76 -3.57
CA PHE A 77 -4.33 -7.65 -2.83
C PHE A 77 -3.26 -8.48 -3.54
N SER A 78 -2.10 -7.88 -3.83
CA SER A 78 -0.96 -8.57 -4.44
C SER A 78 0.30 -8.32 -3.60
N SER A 79 1.04 -9.38 -3.31
CA SER A 79 2.36 -9.28 -2.69
C SER A 79 3.45 -9.59 -3.72
N ARG A 80 4.55 -8.84 -3.68
CA ARG A 80 5.78 -9.13 -4.42
C ARG A 80 6.95 -9.16 -3.47
N HIS A 81 7.91 -10.04 -3.74
CA HIS A 81 9.21 -10.06 -3.07
C HIS A 81 10.19 -9.23 -3.90
N SER A 82 11.15 -8.57 -3.24
CA SER A 82 12.30 -7.97 -3.92
C SER A 82 13.34 -9.06 -4.14
N ASP A 83 13.64 -9.37 -5.41
CA ASP A 83 14.77 -10.23 -5.79
C ASP A 83 16.13 -9.52 -5.63
#